data_AF-A0A1H9HKR7-F1
#
_entry.id   AF-A0A1H9HKR7-F1
#
_cell.length_a   1.000
_cell.length_b   1.000
_cell.length_c   1.000
_cell.angle_alpha   90.00
_cell.angle_beta   90.00
_cell.angle_gamma   90.00
#
_symmetry.space_group_name_H-M   'P 1'
#
loop_
_entity.id
_entity.type
_entity.pdbx_description
1 polymer ?
#
loop_
_entity_poly.entity_id
_entity_poly.type
_entity_poly.pdbx_seq_one_letter_code
_entity_poly.pdbx_strand_id
1 'polypeptide(L)'
;MSTIARQEYLQQITQRLVLFTGVVLTILSLTLYGFIRRSSCELPDSCEPRSYLVVLVFVTGLLGGFVSIQQRLPSIALDELKVLAGSWISITLIPINGGIFAIVLMLMFVGHIVQGALFPAYPAPGDFVINDAESFNRWITGAYPVDGVEVAKLLFWSFVAGFSERLVPQIIRRTSDELMAEKREGEKEVNKPEKEQ
;
A
#
# COMPACT_ATOMS: atom_id res chain seq x y z
N MET A 1 28.07 -18.67 23.22
CA MET A 1 26.81 -19.42 22.97
C MET A 1 25.69 -18.50 22.48
N SER A 2 25.40 -17.37 23.13
CA SER A 2 24.32 -16.46 22.71
C SER A 2 24.51 -15.85 21.30
N THR A 3 25.74 -15.54 20.91
CA THR A 3 26.06 -14.98 19.58
C THR A 3 25.83 -15.97 18.44
N ILE A 4 26.21 -17.24 18.63
CA ILE A 4 26.01 -18.32 17.65
C ILE A 4 24.52 -18.59 17.45
N ALA A 5 23.77 -18.78 18.54
CA ALA A 5 22.32 -18.99 18.48
C ALA A 5 21.59 -17.82 17.80
N ARG A 6 22.04 -16.58 18.03
CA ARG A 6 21.48 -15.41 17.36
C ARG A 6 21.70 -15.43 15.85
N GLN A 7 22.92 -15.78 15.41
CA GLN A 7 23.23 -15.88 13.99
C GLN A 7 22.38 -16.96 13.29
N GLU A 8 22.17 -18.11 13.93
CA GLU A 8 21.30 -19.17 13.41
C GLU A 8 19.86 -18.68 13.20
N TYR A 9 19.27 -18.00 14.17
CA TYR A 9 17.91 -17.46 14.03
C TYR A 9 17.82 -16.36 12.96
N LEU A 10 18.80 -15.44 12.90
CA LEU A 10 18.85 -14.41 11.87
C LEU A 10 18.94 -15.00 10.47
N GLN A 11 19.81 -16.00 10.27
CA GLN A 11 19.96 -16.69 9.00
C GLN A 11 18.66 -17.40 8.60
N GLN A 12 18.04 -18.12 9.54
CA GLN A 12 16.80 -18.83 9.29
C GLN A 12 15.65 -17.88 8.89
N ILE A 13 15.48 -16.76 9.61
CA ILE A 13 14.44 -15.78 9.28
C ILE A 13 14.73 -15.12 7.93
N THR A 14 15.98 -14.71 7.69
CA THR A 14 16.37 -14.06 6.44
C THR A 14 16.15 -14.99 5.23
N GLN A 15 16.53 -16.27 5.34
CA GLN A 15 16.32 -17.24 4.27
C GLN A 15 14.83 -17.43 3.95
N ARG A 16 13.98 -17.51 4.97
CA ARG A 16 12.52 -17.63 4.78
C ARG A 16 11.92 -16.38 4.15
N LEU A 17 12.33 -15.20 4.60
CA LEU A 17 11.92 -13.92 4.02
C LEU A 17 12.30 -13.84 2.55
N VAL A 18 13.56 -14.12 2.21
CA VAL A 18 14.06 -14.07 0.83
C VAL A 18 13.36 -15.10 -0.05
N LEU A 19 13.13 -16.31 0.45
CA LEU A 19 12.40 -17.33 -0.31
C LEU A 19 10.96 -16.88 -0.58
N PHE A 20 10.26 -16.38 0.44
CA PHE A 20 8.89 -15.91 0.31
C PHE A 20 8.78 -14.74 -0.68
N THR A 21 9.60 -13.70 -0.50
CA THR A 21 9.58 -12.53 -1.40
C THR A 21 10.03 -12.90 -2.81
N GLY A 22 11.03 -13.77 -2.95
CA GLY A 22 11.48 -14.31 -4.24
C GLY A 22 10.37 -15.07 -4.98
N VAL A 23 9.59 -15.91 -4.28
CA VAL A 23 8.43 -16.60 -4.86
C VAL A 23 7.37 -15.61 -5.32
N VAL A 24 7.03 -14.60 -4.50
CA VAL A 24 6.06 -13.56 -4.87
C VAL A 24 6.51 -12.78 -6.10
N LEU A 25 7.78 -12.37 -6.17
CA LEU A 25 8.34 -11.66 -7.33
C LEU A 25 8.38 -12.54 -8.58
N THR A 26 8.65 -13.83 -8.42
CA THR A 26 8.65 -14.79 -9.54
C THR A 26 7.23 -14.95 -10.08
N ILE A 27 6.24 -15.13 -9.21
CA ILE A 27 4.82 -15.20 -9.61
C ILE A 27 4.41 -13.91 -10.31
N LEU A 28 4.76 -12.74 -9.76
CA LEU A 28 4.50 -11.44 -10.41
C LEU A 28 5.14 -11.36 -11.80
N SER A 29 6.40 -11.76 -11.93
CA SER A 29 7.11 -11.70 -13.21
C SER A 29 6.46 -12.62 -14.23
N LEU A 30 6.01 -13.82 -13.83
CA LEU A 30 5.29 -14.74 -14.70
C LEU A 30 3.91 -14.22 -15.10
N THR A 31 3.16 -13.59 -14.18
CA THR A 31 1.86 -13.01 -14.49
C THR A 31 2.00 -11.80 -15.41
N LEU A 32 2.96 -10.91 -15.16
CA LEU A 32 3.28 -9.78 -16.04
C LEU A 32 3.75 -10.25 -17.41
N TYR A 33 4.67 -11.22 -17.48
CA TYR A 33 5.14 -11.76 -18.76
C TYR A 33 4.02 -12.46 -19.54
N GLY A 34 3.25 -13.33 -18.89
CA GLY A 34 2.12 -14.00 -19.52
C GLY A 34 1.04 -13.03 -19.99
N PHE A 35 0.83 -11.94 -19.23
CA PHE A 35 -0.05 -10.85 -19.60
C PHE A 35 0.49 -10.06 -20.79
N ILE A 36 1.72 -9.55 -20.73
CA ILE A 36 2.36 -8.82 -21.85
C ILE A 36 2.28 -9.65 -23.14
N ARG A 37 2.56 -10.94 -23.07
CA ARG A 37 2.46 -11.85 -24.22
C ARG A 37 1.03 -12.01 -24.74
N ARG A 38 0.02 -11.91 -23.88
CA ARG A 38 -1.41 -12.03 -24.22
C ARG A 38 -2.04 -10.69 -24.62
N SER A 39 -1.51 -9.59 -24.11
CA SER A 39 -1.90 -8.22 -24.43
C SER A 39 -1.11 -7.63 -25.59
N SER A 40 -0.14 -8.37 -26.15
CA SER A 40 0.33 -8.21 -27.53
C SER A 40 -0.86 -8.39 -28.47
N CYS A 41 -1.65 -7.34 -28.62
CA CYS A 41 -2.85 -7.31 -29.45
C CYS A 41 -2.45 -7.47 -30.93
N GLU A 42 -2.93 -8.53 -31.58
CA GLU A 42 -2.83 -8.70 -33.04
C GLU A 42 -3.82 -7.80 -33.81
N LEU A 43 -4.83 -7.21 -33.14
CA LEU A 43 -5.88 -6.39 -33.75
C LEU A 43 -6.08 -5.05 -32.98
N PRO A 44 -6.39 -3.92 -33.66
CA PRO A 44 -6.28 -2.57 -33.06
C PRO A 44 -7.39 -2.18 -32.07
N ASP A 45 -8.58 -2.80 -32.12
CA ASP A 45 -9.80 -2.20 -31.56
C ASP A 45 -10.41 -2.88 -30.32
N SER A 46 -9.77 -3.91 -29.74
CA SER A 46 -10.36 -4.69 -28.63
C SER A 46 -9.52 -4.81 -27.36
N CYS A 47 -8.48 -4.00 -27.21
CA CYS A 47 -7.64 -4.03 -26.00
C CYS A 47 -8.32 -3.27 -24.86
N GLU A 48 -9.08 -3.97 -24.00
CA GLU A 48 -9.50 -3.40 -22.71
C GLU A 48 -8.25 -3.10 -21.86
N PRO A 49 -8.09 -1.86 -21.34
CA PRO A 49 -6.99 -1.52 -20.46
C PRO A 49 -7.22 -2.21 -19.11
N ARG A 50 -6.51 -3.32 -18.86
CA ARG A 50 -6.51 -3.95 -17.54
C ARG A 50 -5.40 -3.35 -16.69
N SER A 51 -5.78 -2.75 -15.57
CA SER A 51 -4.83 -2.22 -14.59
C SER A 51 -4.07 -3.33 -13.86
N TYR A 52 -2.76 -3.42 -14.08
CA TYR A 52 -1.82 -4.21 -13.26
C TYR A 52 -1.30 -3.39 -12.06
N LEU A 53 -1.73 -2.14 -11.96
CA LEU A 53 -1.21 -1.16 -11.01
C LEU A 53 -1.46 -1.57 -9.57
N VAL A 54 -2.63 -2.15 -9.25
CA VAL A 54 -2.93 -2.65 -7.89
C VAL A 54 -1.93 -3.74 -7.47
N VAL A 55 -1.57 -4.64 -8.39
CA VAL A 55 -0.59 -5.70 -8.13
C VAL A 55 0.81 -5.11 -7.93
N LEU A 56 1.20 -4.13 -8.75
CA LEU A 56 2.48 -3.43 -8.57
C LEU A 56 2.53 -2.64 -7.26
N VAL A 57 1.46 -1.96 -6.89
CA VAL A 57 1.31 -1.25 -5.60
C VAL A 57 1.49 -2.23 -4.45
N PHE A 58 0.79 -3.36 -4.49
CA PHE A 58 0.90 -4.40 -3.46
C PHE A 58 2.32 -4.94 -3.35
N VAL A 59 2.94 -5.32 -4.46
CA VAL A 59 4.29 -5.90 -4.45
C VAL A 59 5.34 -4.86 -4.03
N THR A 60 5.20 -3.62 -4.47
CA THR A 60 6.11 -2.53 -4.09
C THR A 60 6.01 -2.23 -2.59
N GLY A 61 4.80 -2.22 -2.03
CA GLY A 61 4.59 -2.16 -0.58
C GLY A 61 5.14 -3.36 0.16
N LEU A 62 4.97 -4.57 -0.38
CA LEU A 62 5.52 -5.79 0.21
C LEU A 62 7.06 -5.74 0.26
N LEU A 63 7.70 -5.21 -0.78
CA LEU A 63 9.15 -4.95 -0.80
C LEU A 63 9.57 -3.95 0.28
N GLY A 64 8.79 -2.88 0.47
CA GLY A 64 9.00 -1.95 1.58
C GLY A 64 8.98 -2.66 2.93
N GLY A 65 7.95 -3.48 3.19
CA GLY A 65 7.83 -4.25 4.43
C GLY A 65 8.96 -5.25 4.62
N PHE A 66 9.41 -5.90 3.54
CA PHE A 66 10.59 -6.77 3.55
C PHE A 66 11.87 -6.04 3.94
N VAL A 67 12.14 -4.87 3.35
CA VAL A 67 13.33 -4.06 3.72
C VAL A 67 13.23 -3.59 5.17
N SER A 68 12.03 -3.19 5.61
CA SER A 68 11.79 -2.74 6.98
C SER A 68 12.15 -3.80 8.02
N ILE A 69 11.68 -5.04 7.85
CA ILE A 69 12.00 -6.12 8.79
C ILE A 69 13.49 -6.49 8.75
N GLN A 70 14.12 -6.48 7.57
CA GLN A 70 15.56 -6.75 7.46
C GLN A 70 16.41 -5.75 8.25
N GLN A 71 16.05 -4.47 8.24
CA GLN A 71 16.75 -3.44 9.02
C GLN A 71 16.49 -3.57 10.53
N ARG A 72 15.33 -4.10 10.93
CA ARG A 72 14.95 -4.27 12.33
C ARG A 72 15.54 -5.52 12.96
N LEU A 73 15.67 -6.61 12.22
CA LEU A 73 16.12 -7.94 12.72
C LEU A 73 17.39 -7.89 13.60
N PRO A 74 18.47 -7.15 13.25
CA PRO A 74 19.69 -7.08 14.07
C PRO A 74 19.50 -6.41 15.43
N SER A 75 18.40 -5.67 15.64
CA SER A 75 18.10 -4.96 16.89
C SER A 75 17.13 -5.72 17.81
N ILE A 76 16.53 -6.82 17.34
CA ILE A 76 15.53 -7.60 18.09
C ILE A 76 16.22 -8.42 19.19
N ALA A 77 15.55 -8.54 20.34
CA ALA A 77 15.97 -9.35 21.48
C ALA A 77 15.97 -10.85 21.14
N LEU A 78 16.84 -11.63 21.80
CA LEU A 78 17.06 -13.03 21.41
C LEU A 78 15.81 -13.91 21.62
N ASP A 79 15.03 -13.66 22.67
CA ASP A 79 13.79 -14.39 22.95
C ASP A 79 12.69 -14.10 21.91
N GLU A 80 12.52 -12.83 21.54
CA GLU A 80 11.60 -12.42 20.47
C GLU A 80 12.03 -13.00 19.12
N LEU A 81 13.33 -13.00 18.84
CA LEU A 81 13.91 -13.56 17.63
C LEU A 81 13.66 -15.07 17.55
N LYS A 82 13.74 -15.80 18.67
CA LYS A 82 13.42 -17.22 18.75
C LYS A 82 11.94 -17.50 18.46
N VAL A 83 11.03 -16.68 18.99
CA VAL A 83 9.59 -16.79 18.69
C VAL A 83 9.33 -16.53 17.20
N LEU A 84 9.96 -15.49 16.65
CA LEU A 84 9.83 -15.13 15.24
C LEU A 84 10.37 -16.24 14.32
N ALA A 85 11.53 -16.82 14.64
CA ALA A 85 12.10 -17.95 13.92
C ALA A 85 11.24 -19.23 14.00
N GLY A 86 10.44 -19.37 15.06
CA GLY A 86 9.56 -20.51 15.28
C GLY A 86 8.37 -20.61 14.31
N SER A 87 7.95 -19.52 13.66
CA SER A 87 6.73 -19.49 12.85
C SER A 87 6.94 -18.79 11.50
N TRP A 88 6.62 -19.48 10.41
CA TRP A 88 6.62 -18.90 9.06
C TRP A 88 5.61 -17.77 8.91
N ILE A 89 4.42 -17.93 9.50
CA ILE A 89 3.33 -16.96 9.39
C ILE A 89 3.72 -15.64 10.04
N SER A 90 4.34 -15.70 11.23
CA SER A 90 4.78 -14.49 11.95
C SER A 90 5.83 -13.70 11.16
N ILE A 91 6.68 -14.39 10.40
CA ILE A 91 7.71 -13.77 9.55
C ILE A 91 7.08 -13.14 8.30
N THR A 92 6.19 -13.87 7.61
CA THR A 92 5.64 -13.42 6.32
C THR A 92 4.57 -12.35 6.45
N LEU A 93 3.87 -12.29 7.59
CA LEU A 93 2.86 -11.26 7.85
C LEU A 93 3.42 -9.84 7.80
N ILE A 94 4.71 -9.65 8.14
CA ILE A 94 5.32 -8.31 8.16
C ILE A 94 5.40 -7.71 6.74
N PRO A 95 6.04 -8.37 5.75
CA PRO A 95 5.96 -7.92 4.35
C PRO A 95 4.53 -7.81 3.81
N ILE A 96 3.64 -8.77 4.13
CA ILE A 96 2.26 -8.76 3.65
C ILE A 96 1.52 -7.51 4.13
N ASN A 97 1.67 -7.14 5.41
CA ASN A 97 1.10 -5.91 5.96
C ASN A 97 1.61 -4.68 5.20
N GLY A 98 2.87 -4.67 4.77
CA GLY A 98 3.40 -3.59 3.95
C GLY A 98 2.69 -3.45 2.59
N GLY A 99 2.38 -4.57 1.94
CA GLY A 99 1.56 -4.58 0.71
C GLY A 99 0.12 -4.11 0.95
N ILE A 100 -0.49 -4.53 2.06
CA ILE A 100 -1.85 -4.09 2.45
C ILE A 100 -1.86 -2.57 2.69
N PHE A 101 -0.89 -2.03 3.43
CA PHE A 101 -0.78 -0.59 3.67
C PHE A 101 -0.57 0.21 2.38
N ALA A 102 0.16 -0.31 1.40
CA ALA A 102 0.29 0.32 0.09
C ALA A 102 -1.05 0.40 -0.67
N ILE A 103 -1.86 -0.66 -0.64
CA ILE A 103 -3.21 -0.64 -1.25
C ILE A 103 -4.09 0.39 -0.53
N VAL A 104 -4.09 0.41 0.80
CA VAL A 104 -4.87 1.38 1.57
C VAL A 104 -4.43 2.81 1.25
N LEU A 105 -3.13 3.05 1.13
CA LEU A 105 -2.61 4.37 0.75
C LEU A 105 -3.00 4.75 -0.69
N MET A 106 -2.99 3.81 -1.64
CA MET A 106 -3.50 4.05 -2.98
C MET A 106 -4.97 4.49 -2.94
N LEU A 107 -5.81 3.84 -2.13
CA LEU A 107 -7.21 4.23 -1.98
C LEU A 107 -7.36 5.65 -1.41
N MET A 108 -6.47 6.08 -0.53
CA MET A 108 -6.45 7.46 -0.03
C MET A 108 -6.10 8.47 -1.12
N PHE A 109 -5.20 8.12 -2.05
CA PHE A 109 -4.87 8.98 -3.20
C PHE A 109 -6.03 9.03 -4.21
N VAL A 110 -6.60 7.87 -4.57
CA VAL A 110 -7.76 7.78 -5.47
C VAL A 110 -8.96 8.52 -4.89
N GLY A 111 -9.18 8.40 -3.58
CA GLY A 111 -10.24 9.09 -2.85
C GLY A 111 -9.92 10.55 -2.54
N HIS A 112 -8.78 11.08 -3.01
CA HIS A 112 -8.38 12.49 -2.81
C HIS A 112 -8.27 12.89 -1.32
N ILE A 113 -8.08 11.93 -0.40
CA ILE A 113 -7.91 12.15 1.04
C ILE A 113 -6.52 12.73 1.34
N VAL A 114 -5.51 12.28 0.59
CA VAL A 114 -4.13 12.78 0.69
C VAL A 114 -3.73 13.40 -0.65
N GLN A 115 -3.32 14.67 -0.64
CA GLN A 115 -3.00 15.44 -1.84
C GLN A 115 -1.77 16.34 -1.63
N GLY A 116 -1.16 16.74 -2.75
CA GLY A 116 0.00 17.65 -2.78
C GLY A 116 0.97 17.31 -3.91
N ALA A 117 1.93 18.21 -4.20
CA ALA A 117 2.83 18.06 -5.35
C ALA A 117 3.70 16.79 -5.33
N LEU A 118 4.01 16.28 -4.13
CA LEU A 118 4.81 15.06 -3.93
C LEU A 118 3.97 13.77 -3.96
N PHE A 119 2.65 13.86 -3.97
CA PHE A 119 1.74 12.72 -4.00
C PHE A 119 1.26 12.45 -5.44
N PRO A 120 0.87 11.21 -5.76
CA PRO A 120 0.34 10.88 -7.08
C PRO A 120 -0.98 11.61 -7.33
N ALA A 121 -1.06 12.35 -8.42
CA ALA A 121 -2.29 12.97 -8.87
C ALA A 121 -3.16 11.96 -9.64
N TYR A 122 -4.45 11.95 -9.31
CA TYR A 122 -5.51 11.23 -10.01
C TYR A 122 -6.45 12.22 -10.71
N PRO A 123 -7.18 11.78 -11.76
CA PRO A 123 -8.23 12.58 -12.38
C PRO A 123 -9.21 13.16 -11.35
N ALA A 124 -9.77 14.33 -11.68
CA ALA A 124 -10.57 15.10 -10.76
C ALA A 124 -11.87 14.37 -10.36
N PRO A 125 -12.38 14.57 -9.13
CA PRO A 125 -13.65 14.00 -8.71
C PRO A 125 -14.79 14.58 -9.55
N GLY A 126 -15.43 13.75 -10.37
CA GLY A 126 -16.52 14.15 -11.27
C GLY A 126 -16.52 13.44 -12.63
N ASP A 127 -15.38 12.89 -13.05
CA ASP A 127 -15.23 12.29 -14.38
C ASP A 127 -15.93 10.91 -14.50
N PHE A 128 -16.28 10.27 -13.39
CA PHE A 128 -16.84 8.93 -13.37
C PHE A 128 -17.88 8.73 -12.26
N VAL A 129 -19.11 8.36 -12.63
CA VAL A 129 -20.19 8.05 -11.68
C VAL A 129 -20.41 6.54 -11.64
N ILE A 130 -20.34 5.96 -10.44
CA ILE A 130 -20.61 4.53 -10.21
C ILE A 130 -22.10 4.37 -9.93
N ASN A 131 -22.83 3.79 -10.87
CA ASN A 131 -24.28 3.57 -10.77
C ASN A 131 -24.68 2.08 -10.78
N ASP A 132 -23.77 1.20 -11.19
CA ASP A 132 -24.03 -0.22 -11.43
C ASP A 132 -22.75 -1.06 -11.32
N ALA A 133 -22.89 -2.39 -11.39
CA ALA A 133 -21.75 -3.30 -11.26
C ALA A 133 -20.74 -3.14 -12.42
N GLU A 134 -21.19 -2.79 -13.63
CA GLU A 134 -20.32 -2.59 -14.78
C GLU A 134 -19.51 -1.30 -14.65
N SER A 135 -20.14 -0.19 -14.24
CA SER A 135 -19.40 1.05 -13.94
C SER A 135 -18.41 0.85 -12.79
N PHE A 136 -18.76 0.10 -11.74
CA PHE A 136 -17.80 -0.23 -10.68
C PHE A 136 -16.59 -1.01 -11.22
N ASN A 137 -16.82 -2.01 -12.08
CA ASN A 137 -15.74 -2.78 -12.70
C ASN A 137 -14.85 -1.89 -13.59
N ARG A 138 -15.44 -0.97 -14.37
CA ARG A 138 -14.68 -0.02 -15.19
C ARG A 138 -13.88 0.97 -14.34
N TRP A 139 -14.43 1.43 -13.23
CA TRP A 139 -13.71 2.28 -12.29
C TRP A 139 -12.51 1.56 -11.69
N ILE A 140 -12.69 0.35 -11.15
CA ILE A 140 -11.60 -0.37 -10.48
C ILE A 140 -10.51 -0.83 -11.46
N THR A 141 -10.88 -1.13 -12.72
CA THR A 141 -9.92 -1.51 -13.77
C THR A 141 -9.31 -0.33 -14.51
N GLY A 142 -9.94 0.85 -14.46
CA GLY A 142 -9.50 2.08 -15.10
C GLY A 142 -8.89 3.13 -14.17
N ALA A 143 -8.89 2.91 -12.84
CA ALA A 143 -8.31 3.83 -11.86
C ALA A 143 -6.78 3.92 -12.01
N TYR A 144 -6.33 4.87 -12.84
CA TYR A 144 -4.93 5.18 -13.10
C TYR A 144 -4.58 6.61 -12.71
N PRO A 145 -3.35 6.87 -12.23
CA PRO A 145 -2.80 8.22 -12.15
C PRO A 145 -2.76 8.91 -13.53
N VAL A 146 -2.66 10.24 -13.53
CA VAL A 146 -2.77 11.06 -14.76
C VAL A 146 -1.71 10.71 -15.80
N ASP A 147 -0.48 10.43 -15.39
CA ASP A 147 0.63 10.07 -16.27
C ASP A 147 1.64 9.11 -15.61
N GLY A 148 2.70 8.77 -16.33
CA GLY A 148 3.76 7.89 -15.84
C GLY A 148 4.58 8.46 -14.67
N VAL A 149 4.67 9.79 -14.53
CA VAL A 149 5.35 10.43 -13.39
C VAL A 149 4.53 10.21 -12.13
N GLU A 150 3.21 10.36 -12.21
CA GLU A 150 2.32 10.10 -11.10
C GLU A 150 2.29 8.61 -10.71
N VAL A 151 2.44 7.70 -11.68
CA VAL A 151 2.66 6.26 -11.40
C VAL A 151 3.97 6.04 -10.62
N ALA A 152 5.06 6.72 -10.98
CA ALA A 152 6.32 6.59 -10.25
C ALA A 152 6.20 7.09 -8.80
N LYS A 153 5.51 8.22 -8.57
CA LYS A 153 5.21 8.71 -7.22
C LYS A 153 4.38 7.70 -6.43
N LEU A 154 3.36 7.11 -7.06
CA LEU A 154 2.54 6.08 -6.43
C LEU A 154 3.37 4.87 -5.99
N LEU A 155 4.25 4.34 -6.85
CA LEU A 155 5.11 3.21 -6.51
C LEU A 155 6.10 3.57 -5.40
N PHE A 156 6.69 4.78 -5.44
CA PHE A 156 7.52 5.28 -4.36
C PHE A 156 6.77 5.30 -3.02
N TRP A 157 5.58 5.90 -2.98
CA TRP A 157 4.79 5.95 -1.75
C TRP A 157 4.24 4.60 -1.32
N SER A 158 4.00 3.68 -2.26
CA SER A 158 3.66 2.29 -1.96
C SER A 158 4.81 1.61 -1.21
N PHE A 159 6.05 1.77 -1.68
CA PHE A 159 7.24 1.28 -0.98
C PHE A 159 7.35 1.89 0.41
N VAL A 160 7.20 3.22 0.52
CA VAL A 160 7.31 3.92 1.81
C VAL A 160 6.22 3.47 2.79
N ALA A 161 4.99 3.23 2.33
CA ALA A 161 3.90 2.71 3.15
C ALA A 161 4.23 1.33 3.75
N GLY A 162 4.88 0.47 2.96
CA GLY A 162 5.35 -0.81 3.47
C GLY A 162 6.59 -0.69 4.36
N PHE A 163 7.51 0.20 4.02
CA PHE A 163 8.72 0.43 4.78
C PHE A 163 8.43 1.01 6.17
N SER A 164 7.48 1.95 6.23
CA SER A 164 7.01 2.60 7.44
C SER A 164 5.63 2.08 7.82
N GLU A 165 5.59 1.00 8.61
CA GLU A 165 4.35 0.39 9.14
C GLU A 165 3.45 1.37 9.92
N ARG A 166 3.98 2.54 10.32
CA ARG A 166 3.25 3.58 11.05
C ARG A 166 2.68 4.69 10.17
N LEU A 167 3.14 4.83 8.92
CA LEU A 167 2.75 5.93 8.04
C LEU A 167 1.23 5.97 7.84
N VAL A 168 0.67 4.86 7.34
CA VAL A 168 -0.75 4.78 6.99
C VAL A 168 -1.65 4.93 8.22
N PRO A 169 -1.42 4.23 9.35
CA PRO A 169 -2.19 4.45 10.58
C PRO A 169 -2.13 5.90 11.09
N GLN A 170 -0.98 6.57 10.98
CA GLN A 170 -0.83 7.96 11.41
C GLN A 170 -1.61 8.92 10.53
N ILE A 171 -1.63 8.72 9.21
CA ILE A 171 -2.46 9.50 8.27
C ILE A 171 -3.94 9.34 8.64
N ILE A 172 -4.42 8.11 8.81
CA ILE A 172 -5.83 7.83 9.18
C ILE A 172 -6.22 8.55 10.48
N ARG A 173 -5.38 8.42 11.51
CA ARG A 173 -5.64 9.05 12.80
C ARG A 173 -5.71 10.57 12.68
N ARG A 174 -4.76 11.18 11.98
CA ARG A 174 -4.73 12.62 11.75
C ARG A 174 -5.99 13.11 11.02
N THR A 175 -6.37 12.46 9.93
CA THR A 175 -7.59 12.80 9.18
C THR A 175 -8.84 12.65 10.05
N SER A 176 -8.92 11.61 10.88
CA SER A 176 -10.03 11.44 11.82
C SER A 176 -10.09 12.55 12.87
N ASP A 177 -8.94 12.97 13.40
CA ASP A 177 -8.86 14.03 14.42
C ASP A 177 -9.27 15.40 13.83
N GLU A 178 -8.86 15.71 12.60
CA GLU A 178 -9.24 16.92 11.85
C GLU A 178 -10.76 16.99 11.63
N LEU A 179 -11.39 15.90 11.19
CA LEU A 179 -12.85 15.80 11.02
C LEU A 179 -13.62 16.02 12.34
N MET A 180 -13.09 15.49 13.45
CA MET A 180 -13.71 15.65 14.77
C MET A 180 -13.56 17.08 15.29
N ALA A 181 -12.50 17.79 14.94
CA ALA A 181 -12.31 19.20 15.27
C ALA A 181 -13.30 20.09 14.51
N GLU A 182 -13.42 19.90 13.19
CA GLU A 182 -14.35 20.66 12.33
C GLU A 182 -15.81 20.51 12.80
N LYS A 183 -16.23 19.28 13.11
CA LYS A 183 -17.58 19.02 13.65
C LYS A 183 -17.85 19.77 14.96
N ARG A 184 -16.86 19.85 15.86
CA ARG A 184 -16.98 20.56 17.14
C ARG A 184 -17.05 22.08 16.96
N GLU A 185 -16.40 22.62 15.94
CA GLU A 185 -16.48 24.05 15.60
C GLU A 185 -17.85 24.39 15.03
N GLY A 186 -18.38 23.57 14.11
CA GLY A 186 -19.74 23.72 13.58
C GLY A 186 -20.82 23.66 14.67
N GLU A 187 -20.69 22.75 15.64
CA GLU A 187 -21.62 22.66 16.79
C GLU A 187 -21.54 23.90 17.71
N LYS A 188 -20.37 24.53 17.86
CA LYS A 188 -20.20 25.75 18.67
C LYS A 188 -20.75 27.01 17.98
N GLU A 189 -20.65 27.10 16.66
CA GLU A 189 -21.24 28.21 15.90
C GLU A 189 -22.77 28.16 15.90
N VAL A 190 -23.35 26.96 15.77
CA VAL A 190 -24.81 26.75 15.83
C VAL A 190 -25.39 27.06 17.21
N ASN A 191 -24.61 26.85 18.28
CA ASN A 191 -25.08 27.02 19.66
C ASN A 191 -24.70 28.39 20.27
N LYS A 192 -24.25 29.34 19.45
CA LYS A 192 -23.95 30.71 19.89
C LYS A 192 -25.29 31.45 20.06
N PRO A 193 -25.66 31.89 21.28
CA PRO A 193 -26.90 32.62 21.47
C PRO A 193 -26.87 33.88 20.62
N GLU A 194 -27.90 34.04 19.78
CA GLU A 194 -28.20 35.24 19.04
C GLU A 194 -28.24 36.38 20.06
N LYS A 195 -27.17 37.18 20.12
CA LYS A 195 -27.14 38.34 21.00
C LYS A 195 -28.21 39.30 20.45
N GLU A 196 -29.31 39.38 21.20
CA GLU A 196 -30.40 40.34 21.02
C GLU A 196 -29.84 41.70 20.59
N GLN A 197 -30.26 42.13 19.39
CA GLN A 197 -30.14 43.51 18.92
C GLN A 197 -31.13 44.40 19.66
#